data_AF-A0A074VRX8-F1
#
_entry.id   AF-A0A074VRX8-F1
#
_cell.length_a   1.000
_cell.length_b   1.000
_cell.length_c   1.000
_cell.angle_alpha   90.00
_cell.angle_beta   90.00
_cell.angle_gamma   90.00
#
_symmetry.space_group_name_H-M   'P 1'
#
loop_
_entity.id
_entity.type
_entity.pdbx_description
1 polymer ?
#
loop_
_entity_poly.entity_id
_entity_poly.type
_entity_poly.pdbx_seq_one_letter_code
_entity_poly.pdbx_strand_id
1 'polypeptide(L)'
;MLWPHRHLLPPRHEQVLEYLAASYTEFEVIPLPEECLIFERWSEDKDRKPSGSFVALNTPEESIRIRERAMPNNGRGFQLNLNDMLDAAIAVLPSDAMALLLLMDFDMYEDDDDEFGCGRAYGYSHVCIVSSFRYNPAFDKDIDLDREHVWPASHCAAYVQAQVDEFIKPSGKVPSPKSIMPPQPSRALAKAIQAHRTANPSRETLWLERVCRTASHELGHCLGMDHCVYYAYIMQGSNSIPEDL
;
A
#
# COMPACT_ATOMS: atom_id res chain seq x y z
N MET A 1 -13.33 1.35 -21.09
CA MET A 1 -12.06 2.10 -20.90
C MET A 1 -10.93 1.08 -20.87
N LEU A 2 -9.99 1.10 -21.82
CA LEU A 2 -8.83 0.19 -21.84
C LEU A 2 -7.59 0.99 -21.46
N TRP A 3 -7.03 0.70 -20.29
CA TRP A 3 -5.80 1.32 -19.79
C TRP A 3 -4.59 0.78 -20.57
N PRO A 4 -3.60 1.62 -20.95
CA PRO A 4 -2.49 1.22 -21.82
C PRO A 4 -1.49 0.19 -21.23
N HIS A 5 -1.66 -0.27 -19.99
CA HIS A 5 -0.77 -1.25 -19.32
C HIS A 5 -1.39 -2.65 -19.15
N ARG A 6 -2.50 -2.95 -19.86
CA ARG A 6 -3.38 -4.13 -19.70
C ARG A 6 -2.79 -5.52 -20.03
N HIS A 7 -1.48 -5.72 -20.02
CA HIS A 7 -0.93 -7.08 -20.15
C HIS A 7 -0.89 -7.84 -18.83
N LEU A 8 -0.91 -7.13 -17.69
CA LEU A 8 -0.97 -7.70 -16.35
C LEU A 8 -2.28 -7.29 -15.67
N LEU A 9 -2.98 -8.26 -15.09
CA LEU A 9 -4.14 -8.02 -14.23
C LEU A 9 -3.67 -7.76 -12.79
N PRO A 10 -4.37 -6.92 -12.02
CA PRO A 10 -4.06 -6.73 -10.61
C PRO A 10 -4.16 -8.05 -9.83
N PRO A 11 -3.46 -8.16 -8.68
CA PRO A 11 -3.57 -9.33 -7.83
C PRO A 11 -5.02 -9.59 -7.45
N ARG A 12 -5.45 -10.84 -7.55
CA ARG A 12 -6.83 -11.20 -7.17
C ARG A 12 -6.95 -11.19 -5.65
N HIS A 13 -8.12 -10.79 -5.15
CA HIS A 13 -8.35 -10.64 -3.72
C HIS A 13 -8.13 -11.96 -2.97
N GLU A 14 -8.39 -13.13 -3.57
CA GLU A 14 -8.19 -14.43 -2.94
C GLU A 14 -6.71 -14.69 -2.62
N GLN A 15 -5.79 -14.18 -3.44
CA GLN A 15 -4.34 -14.35 -3.21
C GLN A 15 -3.86 -13.49 -2.05
N VAL A 16 -4.43 -12.27 -1.92
CA VAL A 16 -4.16 -11.39 -0.78
C VAL A 16 -4.76 -11.98 0.49
N LEU A 17 -5.98 -12.52 0.41
CA LEU A 17 -6.64 -13.21 1.52
C LEU A 17 -5.82 -14.40 2.02
N GLU A 18 -5.35 -15.27 1.12
CA GLU A 18 -4.52 -16.43 1.48
C GLU A 18 -3.24 -16.00 2.20
N TYR A 19 -2.58 -14.95 1.71
CA TYR A 19 -1.38 -14.39 2.34
C TYR A 19 -1.69 -13.84 3.75
N LEU A 20 -2.76 -13.07 3.89
CA LEU A 20 -3.16 -12.47 5.16
C LEU A 20 -3.54 -13.55 6.18
N ALA A 21 -4.30 -14.57 5.77
CA ALA A 21 -4.65 -15.71 6.62
C ALA A 21 -3.40 -16.49 7.09
N ALA A 22 -2.38 -16.61 6.24
CA ALA A 22 -1.11 -17.22 6.61
C ALA A 22 -0.26 -16.35 7.56
N SER A 23 -0.44 -15.03 7.54
CA SER A 23 0.35 -14.07 8.32
C SER A 23 -0.29 -13.75 9.68
N TYR A 24 -1.62 -13.68 9.73
CA TYR A 24 -2.42 -13.37 10.91
C TYR A 24 -3.04 -14.64 11.50
N THR A 25 -2.20 -15.58 11.96
CA THR A 25 -2.61 -16.97 12.28
C THR A 25 -3.67 -17.11 13.38
N GLU A 26 -3.81 -16.11 14.25
CA GLU A 26 -4.79 -16.09 15.33
C GLU A 26 -6.13 -15.44 14.93
N PHE A 27 -6.24 -14.98 13.68
CA PHE A 27 -7.42 -14.31 13.15
C PHE A 27 -8.00 -15.08 11.98
N GLU A 28 -9.32 -15.07 11.87
CA GLU A 28 -10.01 -15.55 10.68
C GLU A 28 -10.06 -14.42 9.64
N VAL A 29 -9.60 -14.71 8.42
CA VAL A 29 -9.63 -13.76 7.30
C VAL A 29 -10.66 -14.25 6.28
N ILE A 30 -11.76 -13.52 6.17
CA ILE A 30 -12.95 -13.91 5.40
C ILE A 30 -13.21 -12.84 4.34
N PRO A 31 -13.56 -13.21 3.10
CA PRO A 31 -13.96 -12.22 2.11
C PRO A 31 -15.30 -11.57 2.50
N LEU A 32 -15.41 -10.26 2.34
CA LEU A 32 -16.70 -9.57 2.40
C LEU A 32 -17.53 -10.00 1.17
N PRO A 33 -18.85 -10.25 1.30
CA PRO A 33 -19.71 -10.57 0.16
C PRO A 33 -19.60 -9.52 -0.95
N GLU A 34 -19.52 -9.97 -2.21
CA GLU A 34 -19.29 -9.09 -3.37
C GLU A 34 -20.42 -8.06 -3.54
N GLU A 35 -21.63 -8.38 -3.07
CA GLU A 35 -22.80 -7.52 -3.17
C GLU A 35 -22.80 -6.37 -2.14
N CYS A 36 -21.85 -6.35 -1.19
CA CYS A 36 -21.79 -5.31 -0.17
C CYS A 36 -21.27 -3.97 -0.69
N LEU A 37 -20.47 -3.96 -1.77
CA LEU A 37 -19.85 -2.73 -2.28
C LEU A 37 -19.83 -2.73 -3.81
N ILE A 38 -20.63 -1.84 -4.41
CA ILE A 38 -20.77 -1.75 -5.87
C ILE A 38 -20.49 -0.33 -6.35
N PHE A 39 -19.52 -0.17 -7.24
CA PHE A 39 -19.28 1.09 -7.91
C PHE A 39 -20.30 1.32 -9.03
N GLU A 40 -20.96 2.48 -9.00
CA GLU A 40 -21.87 2.94 -10.05
C GLU A 40 -21.61 4.40 -10.43
N ARG A 41 -22.24 4.84 -11.52
CA ARG A 41 -22.20 6.24 -11.92
C ARG A 41 -23.02 7.07 -10.94
N TRP A 42 -22.41 8.14 -10.41
CA TRP A 42 -23.17 9.11 -9.62
C TRP A 42 -24.21 9.82 -10.50
N SER A 43 -25.46 9.83 -10.05
CA SER A 43 -26.55 10.56 -10.71
C SER A 43 -26.99 11.70 -9.81
N GLU A 44 -26.79 12.94 -10.26
CA GLU A 44 -27.37 14.11 -9.59
C GLU A 44 -28.82 14.32 -10.04
N ASP A 45 -29.63 14.93 -9.17
CA ASP A 45 -30.93 15.47 -9.56
C ASP A 45 -30.74 16.50 -10.69
N LYS A 46 -31.61 16.42 -11.71
CA LYS A 46 -31.46 17.14 -12.99
C LYS A 46 -31.40 18.67 -12.89
N ASP A 47 -31.69 19.23 -11.72
CA ASP A 47 -31.86 20.67 -11.49
C ASP A 47 -30.63 21.35 -10.86
N ARG A 48 -29.54 20.62 -10.56
CA ARG A 48 -28.27 21.21 -10.09
C ARG A 48 -27.15 21.05 -11.10
N LYS A 49 -26.34 22.10 -11.24
CA LYS A 49 -25.07 22.01 -11.98
C LYS A 49 -24.09 21.19 -11.14
N PRO A 50 -23.44 20.16 -11.70
CA PRO A 50 -22.44 19.39 -10.96
C PRO A 50 -21.28 20.29 -10.57
N SER A 51 -20.90 20.26 -9.29
CA SER A 51 -19.74 20.99 -8.78
C SER A 51 -18.46 20.14 -8.74
N GLY A 52 -18.44 18.99 -9.42
CA GLY A 52 -17.30 18.06 -9.44
C GLY A 52 -17.57 16.78 -10.24
N SER A 53 -16.55 15.92 -10.38
CA SER A 53 -16.70 14.55 -10.87
C SER A 53 -16.85 13.61 -9.68
N PHE A 54 -17.85 12.72 -9.75
CA PHE A 54 -18.18 11.82 -8.65
C PHE A 54 -18.54 10.43 -9.18
N VAL A 55 -18.24 9.42 -8.37
CA VAL A 55 -18.76 8.06 -8.52
C VAL A 55 -19.53 7.66 -7.27
N ALA A 56 -20.49 6.75 -7.42
CA ALA A 56 -21.21 6.18 -6.29
C ALA A 56 -20.50 4.90 -5.85
N LEU A 57 -20.29 4.75 -4.54
CA LEU A 57 -19.99 3.47 -3.92
C LEU A 57 -21.23 3.05 -3.13
N ASN A 58 -21.99 2.12 -3.69
CA ASN A 58 -23.23 1.65 -3.10
C ASN A 58 -22.95 0.56 -2.08
N THR A 59 -23.53 0.74 -0.90
CA THR A 59 -23.67 -0.26 0.16
C THR A 59 -25.10 -0.84 0.13
N PRO A 60 -25.43 -1.87 0.91
CA PRO A 60 -26.81 -2.35 0.99
C PRO A 60 -27.80 -1.29 1.53
N GLU A 61 -27.33 -0.35 2.34
CA GLU A 61 -28.15 0.65 3.02
C GLU A 61 -28.17 2.03 2.34
N GLU A 62 -27.07 2.43 1.70
CA GLU A 62 -26.90 3.77 1.17
C GLU A 62 -25.92 3.88 -0.02
N SER A 63 -26.02 4.99 -0.76
CA SER A 63 -25.10 5.35 -1.84
C SER A 63 -24.14 6.44 -1.37
N ILE A 64 -22.86 6.09 -1.23
CA ILE A 64 -21.83 7.01 -0.76
C ILE A 64 -21.16 7.69 -1.94
N ARG A 65 -21.06 9.02 -1.89
CA ARG A 65 -20.50 9.83 -2.96
C ARG A 65 -18.98 9.91 -2.83
N ILE A 66 -18.28 9.35 -3.80
CA ILE A 66 -16.82 9.36 -3.86
C ILE A 66 -16.35 10.46 -4.83
N ARG A 67 -15.48 11.35 -4.36
CA ARG A 67 -14.84 12.36 -5.18
C ARG A 67 -13.86 11.72 -6.16
N GLU A 68 -13.97 12.11 -7.42
CA GLU A 68 -13.07 11.73 -8.50
C GLU A 68 -12.29 12.97 -8.95
N ARG A 69 -10.98 12.82 -9.16
CA ARG A 69 -10.15 13.84 -9.82
C ARG A 69 -9.36 13.23 -10.97
N ALA A 70 -8.98 14.06 -11.94
CA ALA A 70 -8.01 13.64 -12.95
C ALA A 70 -6.66 13.36 -12.26
N MET A 71 -5.90 12.37 -12.76
CA MET A 71 -4.56 12.15 -12.22
C MET A 71 -3.67 13.40 -12.41
N PRO A 72 -2.82 13.73 -11.42
CA PRO A 72 -1.90 14.87 -11.52
C PRO A 72 -0.85 14.64 -12.62
N ASN A 73 -0.06 15.69 -12.92
CA ASN A 73 1.10 15.62 -13.82
C ASN A 73 0.79 15.12 -15.25
N ASN A 74 -0.38 15.46 -15.79
CA ASN A 74 -0.89 14.98 -17.09
C ASN A 74 -0.99 13.44 -17.19
N GLY A 75 -1.15 12.78 -16.04
CA GLY A 75 -1.43 11.36 -15.97
C GLY A 75 -2.70 10.99 -16.74
N ARG A 76 -2.70 9.82 -17.37
CA ARG A 76 -3.86 9.34 -18.14
C ARG A 76 -4.80 8.57 -17.25
N GLY A 77 -5.89 9.17 -16.76
CA GLY A 77 -6.88 8.48 -15.92
C GLY A 77 -7.43 9.35 -14.80
N PHE A 78 -7.87 8.71 -13.72
CA PHE A 78 -8.49 9.37 -12.57
C PHE A 78 -8.00 8.77 -11.26
N GLN A 79 -8.18 9.51 -10.17
CA GLN A 79 -7.98 9.07 -8.79
C GLN A 79 -9.30 9.18 -8.03
N LEU A 80 -9.52 8.26 -7.09
CA LEU A 80 -10.64 8.29 -6.17
C LEU A 80 -10.19 8.75 -4.79
N ASN A 81 -11.01 9.54 -4.12
CA ASN A 81 -10.68 10.03 -2.78
C ASN A 81 -10.79 8.89 -1.77
N LEU A 82 -9.71 8.67 -1.02
CA LEU A 82 -9.62 7.57 -0.07
C LEU A 82 -10.49 7.80 1.16
N ASN A 83 -10.65 9.05 1.62
CA ASN A 83 -11.45 9.36 2.81
C ASN A 83 -12.92 9.03 2.56
N ASP A 84 -13.44 9.37 1.38
CA ASP A 84 -14.83 9.04 1.01
C ASP A 84 -15.03 7.50 0.94
N MET A 85 -14.00 6.74 0.53
CA MET A 85 -14.06 5.27 0.51
C MET A 85 -13.92 4.64 1.89
N LEU A 86 -13.17 5.26 2.82
CA LEU A 86 -13.11 4.83 4.22
C LEU A 86 -14.46 5.00 4.92
N ASP A 87 -15.20 6.07 4.63
CA ASP A 87 -16.57 6.21 5.15
C ASP A 87 -17.47 5.04 4.71
N ALA A 88 -17.32 4.58 3.45
CA ALA A 88 -18.01 3.39 2.97
C ALA A 88 -17.54 2.09 3.66
N ALA A 89 -16.23 1.96 3.92
CA ALA A 89 -15.70 0.84 4.69
C ALA A 89 -16.33 0.79 6.09
N ILE A 90 -16.46 1.94 6.76
CA ILE A 90 -17.07 2.03 8.10
C ILE A 90 -18.54 1.62 8.06
N ALA A 91 -19.28 2.05 7.03
CA ALA A 91 -20.69 1.72 6.89
C ALA A 91 -20.95 0.21 6.75
N VAL A 92 -20.04 -0.52 6.12
CA VAL A 92 -20.20 -1.97 5.86
C VAL A 92 -19.37 -2.88 6.76
N LEU A 93 -18.58 -2.32 7.70
CA LEU A 93 -17.78 -3.09 8.65
C LEU A 93 -18.71 -4.01 9.48
N PRO A 94 -18.55 -5.34 9.43
CA PRO A 94 -19.35 -6.24 10.24
C PRO A 94 -19.11 -6.01 11.74
N SER A 95 -20.15 -6.10 12.56
CA SER A 95 -20.07 -5.83 14.00
C SER A 95 -19.18 -6.80 14.79
N ASP A 96 -18.93 -7.98 14.23
CA ASP A 96 -18.07 -9.04 14.79
C ASP A 96 -16.68 -9.08 14.13
N ALA A 97 -16.40 -8.22 13.16
CA ALA A 97 -15.09 -8.12 12.54
C ALA A 97 -14.14 -7.26 13.38
N MET A 98 -12.89 -7.71 13.54
CA MET A 98 -11.86 -6.92 14.21
C MET A 98 -11.33 -5.80 13.31
N ALA A 99 -11.31 -6.02 12.00
CA ALA A 99 -10.90 -5.03 11.02
C ALA A 99 -11.50 -5.36 9.64
N LEU A 100 -11.67 -4.35 8.80
CA LEU A 100 -12.00 -4.50 7.39
C LEU A 100 -10.92 -3.84 6.52
N LEU A 101 -10.39 -4.60 5.56
CA LEU A 101 -9.50 -4.11 4.51
C LEU A 101 -10.29 -4.05 3.19
N LEU A 102 -10.41 -2.86 2.61
CA LEU A 102 -10.85 -2.69 1.22
C LEU A 102 -9.64 -2.75 0.28
N LEU A 103 -9.68 -3.67 -0.69
CA LEU A 103 -8.66 -3.77 -1.73
C LEU A 103 -9.18 -3.15 -3.03
N MET A 104 -8.48 -2.13 -3.53
CA MET A 104 -8.81 -1.40 -4.75
C MET A 104 -7.78 -1.62 -5.85
N ASP A 105 -8.19 -1.44 -7.10
CA ASP A 105 -7.31 -1.40 -8.28
C ASP A 105 -7.28 -0.03 -8.98
N PHE A 106 -7.88 0.99 -8.34
CA PHE A 106 -7.86 2.39 -8.78
C PHE A 106 -6.77 3.18 -8.05
N ASP A 107 -6.22 4.20 -8.71
CA ASP A 107 -5.36 5.17 -8.04
C ASP A 107 -6.15 5.99 -7.01
N MET A 108 -5.54 6.37 -5.90
CA MET A 108 -6.24 7.05 -4.79
C MET A 108 -5.50 8.31 -4.32
N TYR A 109 -6.19 9.18 -3.58
CA TYR A 109 -5.63 10.38 -2.93
C TYR A 109 -6.37 10.73 -1.63
N GLU A 110 -5.72 11.41 -0.66
CA GLU A 110 -6.36 11.83 0.60
C GLU A 110 -6.91 13.25 0.48
N ASP A 111 -6.04 14.20 0.12
CA ASP A 111 -6.37 15.61 -0.01
C ASP A 111 -5.76 16.27 -1.26
N ASP A 112 -5.96 17.58 -1.39
CA ASP A 112 -5.52 18.37 -2.54
C ASP A 112 -4.00 18.59 -2.57
N ASP A 113 -3.30 18.39 -1.45
CA ASP A 113 -1.86 18.54 -1.32
C ASP A 113 -1.12 17.21 -1.63
N ASP A 114 -1.79 16.06 -1.52
CA ASP A 114 -1.22 14.76 -1.88
C ASP A 114 -1.17 14.50 -3.38
N GLU A 115 -0.09 13.87 -3.84
CA GLU A 115 -0.03 13.33 -5.21
C GLU A 115 -0.86 12.05 -5.36
N PHE A 116 -0.73 11.12 -4.42
CA PHE A 116 -1.48 9.86 -4.37
C PHE A 116 -1.38 9.21 -2.98
N GLY A 117 -2.24 8.23 -2.71
CA GLY A 117 -2.15 7.32 -1.56
C GLY A 117 -2.27 5.85 -2.01
N CYS A 118 -1.41 4.99 -1.46
CA CYS A 118 -1.44 3.54 -1.78
C CYS A 118 -2.06 2.68 -0.68
N GLY A 119 -2.05 3.18 0.55
CA GLY A 119 -2.66 2.57 1.71
C GLY A 119 -3.08 3.67 2.69
N ARG A 120 -4.15 3.41 3.44
CA ARG A 120 -4.50 4.19 4.63
C ARG A 120 -5.36 3.37 5.56
N ALA A 121 -5.05 3.46 6.85
CA ALA A 121 -5.88 2.94 7.93
C ALA A 121 -6.46 4.04 8.80
N TYR A 122 -7.73 3.88 9.17
CA TYR A 122 -8.33 4.52 10.33
C TYR A 122 -8.39 3.49 11.45
N GLY A 123 -7.26 3.30 12.13
CA GLY A 123 -7.09 2.18 13.07
C GLY A 123 -8.14 2.13 14.19
N TYR A 124 -8.54 3.30 14.71
CA TYR A 124 -9.62 3.39 15.71
C TYR A 124 -11.00 3.01 15.17
N SER A 125 -11.23 3.22 13.87
CA SER A 125 -12.45 2.81 13.18
C SER A 125 -12.37 1.40 12.61
N HIS A 126 -11.25 0.69 12.84
CA HIS A 126 -11.04 -0.69 12.40
C HIS A 126 -11.19 -0.90 10.88
N VAL A 127 -10.92 0.13 10.09
CA VAL A 127 -10.98 0.05 8.63
C VAL A 127 -9.69 0.51 8.00
N CYS A 128 -9.33 -0.12 6.89
CA CYS A 128 -8.27 0.35 6.03
C CYS A 128 -8.58 0.10 4.56
N ILE A 129 -7.86 0.81 3.70
CA ILE A 129 -7.95 0.69 2.26
C ILE A 129 -6.55 0.58 1.69
N VAL A 130 -6.36 -0.33 0.73
CA VAL A 130 -5.11 -0.47 -0.03
C VAL A 130 -5.43 -0.50 -1.51
N SER A 131 -4.67 0.26 -2.29
CA SER A 131 -4.71 0.20 -3.74
C SER A 131 -3.54 -0.58 -4.30
N SER A 132 -3.85 -1.50 -5.19
CA SER A 132 -2.85 -2.21 -5.98
C SER A 132 -2.28 -1.38 -7.14
N PHE A 133 -2.89 -0.24 -7.48
CA PHE A 133 -2.63 0.47 -8.74
C PHE A 133 -1.15 0.84 -8.93
N ARG A 134 -0.57 1.60 -7.99
CA ARG A 134 0.82 2.08 -8.08
C ARG A 134 1.87 1.00 -7.85
N TYR A 135 1.49 -0.16 -7.31
CA TYR A 135 2.39 -1.29 -7.13
C TYR A 135 2.61 -2.13 -8.39
N ASN A 136 1.89 -1.84 -9.48
CA ASN A 136 2.09 -2.52 -10.75
C ASN A 136 3.55 -2.39 -11.22
N PRO A 137 4.28 -3.50 -11.46
CA PRO A 137 5.67 -3.45 -11.90
C PRO A 137 5.91 -2.78 -13.26
N ALA A 138 4.85 -2.38 -13.96
CA ALA A 138 4.95 -1.50 -15.12
C ALA A 138 5.48 -0.11 -14.77
N PHE A 139 5.25 0.38 -13.55
CA PHE A 139 5.68 1.69 -13.08
C PHE A 139 7.12 1.73 -12.56
N ASP A 140 7.79 0.59 -12.38
CA ASP A 140 9.14 0.52 -11.78
C ASP A 140 10.16 1.41 -12.49
N LYS A 141 10.05 1.57 -13.81
CA LYS A 141 10.94 2.45 -14.58
C LYS A 141 10.63 3.93 -14.38
N ASP A 142 9.37 4.26 -14.12
CA ASP A 142 8.91 5.64 -13.98
C ASP A 142 9.32 6.20 -12.60
N ILE A 143 9.59 5.33 -11.63
CA ILE A 143 10.02 5.67 -10.26
C ILE A 143 11.50 5.36 -9.97
N ASP A 144 12.28 5.00 -11.00
CA ASP A 144 13.70 4.60 -10.88
C ASP A 144 13.96 3.58 -9.76
N LEU A 145 13.16 2.51 -9.71
CA LEU A 145 13.18 1.56 -8.60
C LEU A 145 14.46 0.71 -8.59
N ASP A 146 15.23 0.81 -7.49
CA ASP A 146 16.33 -0.12 -7.19
C ASP A 146 15.81 -1.48 -6.72
N ARG A 147 15.50 -2.35 -7.68
CA ARG A 147 15.00 -3.71 -7.41
C ARG A 147 15.97 -4.60 -6.63
N GLU A 148 17.28 -4.28 -6.63
CA GLU A 148 18.25 -5.08 -5.88
C GLU A 148 18.13 -4.82 -4.37
N HIS A 149 17.65 -3.63 -4.00
CA HIS A 149 17.60 -3.16 -2.62
C HIS A 149 16.21 -2.70 -2.17
N VAL A 150 15.13 -3.22 -2.78
CA VAL A 150 13.79 -3.23 -2.17
C VAL A 150 13.78 -4.12 -0.93
N TRP A 151 12.81 -3.94 -0.03
CA TRP A 151 12.66 -4.84 1.11
C TRP A 151 12.54 -6.30 0.65
N PRO A 152 13.13 -7.25 1.39
CA PRO A 152 13.87 -7.06 2.64
C PRO A 152 15.34 -6.63 2.42
N ALA A 153 15.82 -6.59 1.17
CA ALA A 153 17.20 -6.30 0.81
C ALA A 153 17.63 -4.84 1.02
N SER A 154 16.68 -3.90 1.17
CA SER A 154 16.92 -2.55 1.70
C SER A 154 17.64 -2.54 3.06
N HIS A 155 17.61 -3.66 3.79
CA HIS A 155 18.29 -3.83 5.07
C HIS A 155 19.59 -4.62 4.99
N CYS A 156 20.11 -4.87 3.79
CA CYS A 156 21.41 -5.51 3.66
C CYS A 156 22.53 -4.55 4.07
N ALA A 157 23.57 -5.09 4.71
CA ALA A 157 24.65 -4.28 5.30
C ALA A 157 25.34 -3.35 4.28
N ALA A 158 25.49 -3.79 3.03
CA ALA A 158 26.11 -2.99 1.98
C ALA A 158 25.27 -1.76 1.62
N TYR A 159 23.95 -1.94 1.43
CA TYR A 159 23.05 -0.84 1.11
C TYR A 159 22.93 0.15 2.26
N VAL A 160 22.72 -0.33 3.49
CA VAL A 160 22.64 0.53 4.68
C VAL A 160 23.92 1.35 4.85
N GLN A 161 25.10 0.75 4.65
CA GLN A 161 26.36 1.49 4.73
C GLN A 161 26.45 2.57 3.64
N ALA A 162 26.08 2.26 2.40
CA ALA A 162 26.09 3.22 1.30
C ALA A 162 25.16 4.41 1.57
N GLN A 163 23.95 4.17 2.08
CA GLN A 163 23.00 5.23 2.47
C GLN A 163 23.58 6.09 3.59
N VAL A 164 24.17 5.47 4.63
CA VAL A 164 24.83 6.21 5.72
C VAL A 164 25.97 7.10 5.20
N ASP A 165 26.81 6.58 4.30
CA ASP A 165 27.96 7.32 3.75
C ASP A 165 27.52 8.49 2.86
N GLU A 166 26.38 8.37 2.16
CA GLU A 166 25.80 9.43 1.33
C GLU A 166 25.24 10.59 2.17
N PHE A 167 24.47 10.27 3.22
CA PHE A 167 23.79 11.27 4.04
C PHE A 167 24.66 11.85 5.16
N ILE A 168 25.64 11.11 5.67
CA ILE A 168 26.61 11.60 6.66
C ILE A 168 27.88 12.07 5.93
N LYS A 169 27.89 13.33 5.48
CA LYS A 169 29.14 13.98 5.06
C LYS A 169 30.13 13.96 6.24
N PRO A 170 31.37 13.46 6.09
CA PRO A 170 32.35 13.50 7.17
C PRO A 170 32.76 14.95 7.44
N SER A 171 32.07 15.62 8.36
CA SER A 171 32.48 16.94 8.85
C SER A 171 33.61 16.76 9.85
N GLY A 172 34.85 16.98 9.40
CA GLY A 172 36.04 16.99 10.26
C GLY A 172 36.68 15.62 10.50
N LYS A 173 37.91 15.62 11.05
CA LYS A 173 38.66 14.42 11.41
C LYS A 173 37.92 13.67 12.52
N VAL A 174 36.99 12.80 12.14
CA VAL A 174 36.37 11.83 13.05
C VAL A 174 37.46 10.83 13.44
N PRO A 175 37.71 10.57 14.74
CA PRO A 175 38.58 9.48 15.13
C PRO A 175 38.04 8.20 14.50
N SER A 176 38.92 7.41 13.86
CA SER A 176 38.56 6.14 13.22
C SER A 176 37.56 5.41 14.11
N PRO A 177 36.32 5.16 13.66
CA PRO A 177 35.37 4.43 14.47
C PRO A 177 36.06 3.13 14.85
N LYS A 178 36.13 2.81 16.15
CA LYS A 178 36.35 1.42 16.56
C LYS A 178 35.36 0.61 15.71
N SER A 179 35.83 -0.45 15.06
CA SER A 179 34.99 -1.34 14.26
C SER A 179 33.80 -1.80 15.11
N ILE A 180 32.72 -1.03 15.08
CA ILE A 180 31.41 -1.47 15.53
C ILE A 180 30.96 -2.23 14.30
N MET A 181 31.11 -3.55 14.35
CA MET A 181 30.53 -4.40 13.32
C MET A 181 29.07 -3.96 13.16
N PRO A 182 28.61 -3.72 11.92
CA PRO A 182 27.21 -3.39 11.71
C PRO A 182 26.36 -4.46 12.41
N PRO A 183 25.28 -4.06 13.11
CA PRO A 183 24.44 -5.01 13.81
C PRO A 183 24.06 -6.12 12.84
N GLN A 184 24.36 -7.37 13.22
CA GLN A 184 24.05 -8.50 12.37
C GLN A 184 22.52 -8.59 12.23
N PRO A 185 21.98 -8.75 11.02
CA PRO A 185 20.56 -8.92 10.84
C PRO A 185 20.06 -10.10 11.68
N SER A 186 18.84 -10.01 12.17
CA SER A 186 18.21 -11.16 12.84
C SER A 186 18.26 -12.39 11.92
N ARG A 187 18.28 -13.60 12.50
CA ARG A 187 18.33 -14.83 11.69
C ARG A 187 17.17 -14.90 10.67
N ALA A 188 16.02 -14.35 11.00
CA ALA A 188 14.88 -14.25 10.10
C ALA A 188 15.15 -13.27 8.95
N LEU A 189 15.59 -12.04 9.26
CA LEU A 189 15.91 -11.04 8.25
C LEU A 189 17.04 -11.47 7.32
N ALA A 190 18.10 -12.08 7.86
CA ALA A 190 19.20 -12.62 7.06
C ALA A 190 18.72 -13.67 6.04
N LYS A 191 17.79 -14.55 6.45
CA LYS A 191 17.18 -15.54 5.55
C LYS A 191 16.28 -14.88 4.51
N ALA A 192 15.49 -13.87 4.88
CA ALA A 192 14.63 -13.14 3.96
C ALA A 192 15.46 -12.41 2.88
N ILE A 193 16.53 -11.73 3.27
CA ILE A 193 17.49 -11.09 2.34
C ILE A 193 18.12 -12.13 1.41
N GLN A 194 18.52 -13.29 1.94
CA GLN A 194 19.08 -14.36 1.11
C GLN A 194 18.06 -14.89 0.11
N ALA A 195 16.81 -15.13 0.55
CA ALA A 195 15.73 -15.57 -0.32
C ALA A 195 15.48 -14.57 -1.45
N HIS A 196 15.35 -13.28 -1.13
CA HIS A 196 15.17 -12.19 -2.10
C HIS A 196 16.24 -12.19 -3.17
N ARG A 197 17.52 -12.23 -2.77
CA ARG A 197 18.66 -12.21 -3.71
C ARG A 197 18.72 -13.38 -4.66
N THR A 198 18.19 -14.52 -4.25
CA THR A 198 18.14 -15.74 -5.08
C THR A 198 16.82 -15.90 -5.82
N ALA A 199 15.81 -15.11 -5.47
CA ALA A 199 14.51 -15.15 -6.11
C ALA A 199 14.58 -14.51 -7.50
N ASN A 200 13.80 -15.07 -8.43
CA ASN A 200 13.54 -14.47 -9.73
C ASN A 200 12.02 -14.46 -9.95
N PRO A 201 11.28 -13.65 -9.16
CA PRO A 201 9.83 -13.65 -9.19
C PRO A 201 9.29 -13.15 -10.52
N SER A 202 8.12 -13.64 -10.91
CA SER A 202 7.40 -13.06 -12.04
C SER A 202 6.89 -11.67 -11.68
N ARG A 203 6.43 -10.90 -12.68
CA ARG A 203 5.86 -9.56 -12.43
C ARG A 203 4.58 -9.65 -11.62
N GLU A 204 3.77 -10.67 -11.83
CA GLU A 204 2.57 -10.96 -11.06
C GLU A 204 2.92 -11.22 -9.59
N THR A 205 3.96 -12.01 -9.33
CA THR A 205 4.42 -12.29 -7.96
C THR A 205 4.93 -11.03 -7.28
N LEU A 206 5.73 -10.21 -7.97
CA LEU A 206 6.17 -8.92 -7.43
C LEU A 206 4.98 -8.02 -7.11
N TRP A 207 3.99 -7.93 -8.00
CA TRP A 207 2.81 -7.10 -7.76
C TRP A 207 2.04 -7.57 -6.52
N LEU A 208 1.82 -8.88 -6.41
CA LEU A 208 1.15 -9.47 -5.25
C LEU A 208 1.92 -9.21 -3.95
N GLU A 209 3.23 -9.42 -3.93
CA GLU A 209 4.07 -9.20 -2.75
C GLU A 209 3.94 -7.76 -2.21
N ARG A 210 4.04 -6.78 -3.11
CA ARG A 210 3.93 -5.36 -2.77
C ARG A 210 2.59 -5.03 -2.13
N VAL A 211 1.50 -5.51 -2.75
CA VAL A 211 0.14 -5.33 -2.23
C VAL A 211 -0.03 -6.02 -0.87
N CYS A 212 0.46 -7.25 -0.72
CA CYS A 212 0.39 -8.01 0.53
C CYS A 212 1.15 -7.32 1.68
N ARG A 213 2.30 -6.72 1.39
CA ARG A 213 3.07 -5.96 2.37
C ARG A 213 2.26 -4.77 2.89
N THR A 214 1.77 -3.92 1.98
CA THR A 214 0.99 -2.73 2.36
C THR A 214 -0.33 -3.12 3.02
N ALA A 215 -1.04 -4.14 2.51
CA ALA A 215 -2.25 -4.68 3.16
C ALA A 215 -2.00 -5.12 4.61
N SER A 216 -0.86 -5.76 4.85
CA SER A 216 -0.48 -6.17 6.20
C SER A 216 -0.09 -4.99 7.08
N HIS A 217 0.59 -3.99 6.53
CA HIS A 217 0.90 -2.74 7.23
C HIS A 217 -0.38 -2.05 7.70
N GLU A 218 -1.32 -1.80 6.79
CA GLU A 218 -2.56 -1.10 7.14
C GLU A 218 -3.44 -1.88 8.11
N LEU A 219 -3.48 -3.21 8.00
CA LEU A 219 -4.15 -4.05 9.00
C LEU A 219 -3.46 -3.99 10.37
N GLY A 220 -2.14 -3.86 10.41
CA GLY A 220 -1.40 -3.64 11.65
C GLY A 220 -1.88 -2.39 12.39
N HIS A 221 -2.15 -1.30 11.67
CA HIS A 221 -2.76 -0.09 12.25
C HIS A 221 -4.17 -0.35 12.82
N CYS A 222 -5.01 -1.15 12.14
CA CYS A 222 -6.32 -1.56 12.66
C CYS A 222 -6.22 -2.43 13.93
N LEU A 223 -5.09 -3.07 14.15
CA LEU A 223 -4.76 -3.83 15.37
C LEU A 223 -4.01 -2.99 16.42
N GLY A 224 -3.93 -1.67 16.23
CA GLY A 224 -3.32 -0.74 17.18
C GLY A 224 -1.79 -0.70 17.14
N MET A 225 -1.16 -1.15 16.05
CA MET A 225 0.28 -1.03 15.86
C MET A 225 0.61 0.33 15.25
N ASP A 226 1.47 1.09 15.92
CA ASP A 226 2.04 2.32 15.36
C ASP A 226 3.20 2.02 14.40
N HIS A 227 3.59 3.03 13.63
CA HIS A 227 4.80 2.95 12.82
C HIS A 227 6.02 2.58 13.68
N CYS A 228 6.85 1.68 13.17
CA CYS A 228 8.11 1.31 13.78
C CYS A 228 9.28 1.89 13.00
N VAL A 229 10.06 2.74 13.67
CA VAL A 229 11.31 3.29 13.11
C VAL A 229 12.51 2.35 13.28
N TYR A 230 12.34 1.25 14.00
CA TYR A 230 13.40 0.30 14.30
C TYR A 230 13.19 -1.00 13.52
N TYR A 231 14.26 -1.51 12.90
CA TYR A 231 14.31 -2.77 12.16
C TYR A 231 13.54 -2.81 10.81
N ALA A 232 13.76 -3.88 10.04
CA ALA A 232 13.07 -4.21 8.80
C ALA A 232 11.62 -4.68 9.05
N TYR A 233 10.85 -3.89 9.78
CA TYR A 233 9.51 -4.26 10.22
C TYR A 233 8.45 -3.80 9.23
N ILE A 234 7.35 -4.55 9.15
CA ILE A 234 6.27 -4.28 8.20
C ILE A 234 5.56 -2.94 8.48
N MET A 235 5.58 -2.48 9.74
CA MET A 235 5.05 -1.17 10.15
C MET A 235 6.06 -0.03 9.95
N GLN A 236 7.09 -0.19 9.12
CA GLN A 236 7.93 0.96 8.76
C GLN A 236 7.07 1.95 7.96
N GLY A 237 6.98 3.20 8.41
CA GLY A 237 6.29 4.25 7.67
C GLY A 237 7.03 4.59 6.38
N SER A 238 6.27 4.86 5.33
CA SER A 238 6.78 5.21 3.99
C SER A 238 6.07 6.44 3.46
N ASN A 239 6.81 7.29 2.74
CA ASN A 239 6.25 8.44 2.03
C ASN A 239 6.43 8.33 0.50
N SER A 240 6.88 7.18 -0.01
CA SER A 240 7.07 6.96 -1.45
C SER A 240 6.98 5.48 -1.82
N ILE A 241 6.72 5.17 -3.09
CA ILE A 241 6.74 3.77 -3.54
C ILE A 241 8.10 3.11 -3.25
N PRO A 242 9.26 3.69 -3.60
CA PRO A 242 10.54 3.05 -3.28
C PRO A 242 10.78 2.79 -1.79
N GLU A 243 10.31 3.67 -0.89
CA GLU A 243 10.40 3.46 0.56
C GLU A 243 9.43 2.38 1.07
N ASP A 244 8.28 2.24 0.42
CA ASP A 244 7.28 1.25 0.78
C ASP A 244 7.64 -0.16 0.27
N LEU A 245 8.52 -0.23 -0.74
CA LEU A 245 8.95 -1.47 -1.37
C LEU A 245 10.15 -2.14 -0.71
#